data_AF-A0A1X1L0Y3-F1
#
_entry.id   AF-A0A1X1L0Y3-F1
#
_cell.length_a   1.000
_cell.length_b   1.000
_cell.length_c   1.000
_cell.angle_alpha   90.00
_cell.angle_beta   90.00
_cell.angle_gamma   90.00
#
_symmetry.space_group_name_H-M   'P 1'
#
loop_
_entity.id
_entity.type
_entity.pdbx_description
1 polymer ?
#
loop_
_entity_poly.entity_id
_entity_poly.type
_entity_poly.pdbx_seq_one_letter_code
_entity_poly.pdbx_strand_id
1 'polypeptide(L)' 'MESIDALRNFMTDEQMKGFYLGNSLKYLLRHQNKNGLEDLKKARKNLDWLIEEMEHE' A
#
# COMPACT_ATOMS: atom_id res chain seq x y z
N MET A 1 14.60 -6.81 6.36
CA MET A 1 13.22 -6.73 6.89
C MET A 1 12.68 -5.40 6.44
N GLU A 2 11.79 -5.40 5.44
CA GLU A 2 11.07 -4.18 5.10
C GLU A 2 10.09 -3.88 6.25
N SER A 3 9.75 -2.61 6.47
CA SER A 3 8.80 -2.24 7.54
C SER A 3 7.43 -2.92 7.38
N ILE A 4 7.09 -3.37 6.17
CA ILE A 4 5.87 -4.10 5.87
C ILE A 4 5.83 -5.49 6.53
N ASP A 5 6.99 -6.15 6.68
CA ASP A 5 7.10 -7.46 7.32
C ASP A 5 6.76 -7.38 8.80
N ALA A 6 7.12 -6.28 9.46
CA ALA A 6 6.72 -6.03 10.83
C ALA A 6 5.19 -5.85 10.93
N LEU A 7 4.59 -5.05 10.04
CA LEU A 7 3.14 -4.80 10.05
C LEU A 7 2.31 -6.07 9.89
N ARG A 8 2.74 -7.01 9.03
CA ARG A 8 2.10 -8.33 8.86
C ARG A 8 2.04 -9.15 10.15
N ASN A 9 2.96 -8.95 11.09
CA ASN A 9 2.93 -9.64 12.38
C ASN A 9 1.94 -9.01 13.39
N PHE A 10 1.48 -7.78 13.15
CA PHE A 10 0.65 -7.02 14.10
C PHE A 10 -0.76 -6.72 13.58
N MET A 11 -1.05 -7.03 12.31
CA MET A 11 -2.31 -6.71 11.65
C MET A 11 -3.01 -7.99 11.18
N THR A 12 -4.33 -8.01 11.22
CA THR A 12 -5.14 -9.04 10.55
C THR A 12 -5.05 -8.88 9.03
N ASP A 13 -5.44 -9.91 8.28
CA ASP A 13 -5.47 -9.87 6.81
C ASP A 13 -6.37 -8.73 6.30
N GLU A 14 -7.53 -8.50 6.93
CA GLU A 14 -8.41 -7.39 6.63
C GLU A 14 -7.74 -6.03 6.86
N GLN A 15 -7.00 -5.89 7.97
CA GLN A 15 -6.26 -4.66 8.28
C GLN A 15 -5.12 -4.43 7.28
N MET A 16 -4.42 -5.48 6.85
CA MET A 16 -3.37 -5.39 5.83
C MET A 16 -3.94 -4.96 4.48
N LYS A 17 -5.03 -5.57 4.02
CA LYS A 17 -5.73 -5.14 2.80
C LYS A 17 -6.18 -3.67 2.87
N GLY A 18 -6.75 -3.27 4.01
CA GLY A 18 -7.11 -1.87 4.27
C GLY A 18 -5.91 -0.92 4.26
N PHE A 19 -4.77 -1.35 4.82
CA PHE A 19 -3.53 -0.57 4.80
C PHE A 19 -3.03 -0.34 3.38
N TYR A 20 -2.95 -1.38 2.55
CA TYR A 20 -2.52 -1.27 1.15
C TYR A 20 -3.46 -0.38 0.32
N LEU A 21 -4.77 -0.59 0.45
CA LEU A 21 -5.78 0.23 -0.23
C LEU A 21 -5.66 1.71 0.18
N GLY A 22 -5.62 1.98 1.48
CA GLY A 22 -5.54 3.34 2.02
C GLY A 22 -4.24 4.05 1.62
N ASN A 23 -3.11 3.36 1.61
CA ASN A 23 -1.84 3.93 1.15
C ASN A 23 -1.85 4.21 -0.36
N SER A 24 -2.38 3.29 -1.17
CA SER A 24 -2.53 3.48 -2.61
C SER A 24 -3.31 4.76 -2.90
N LEU A 25 -4.49 4.92 -2.29
CA LEU A 25 -5.33 6.10 -2.44
C LEU A 25 -4.64 7.37 -1.92
N LYS A 26 -4.03 7.32 -0.74
CA LYS A 26 -3.30 8.45 -0.14
C LYS A 26 -2.24 9.00 -1.10
N TYR A 27 -1.43 8.13 -1.70
CA TYR A 27 -0.37 8.57 -2.60
C TYR A 27 -0.91 9.06 -3.95
N LEU A 28 -1.99 8.45 -4.47
CA LEU A 28 -2.70 8.97 -5.63
C LEU A 28 -3.28 10.37 -5.38
N LEU A 29 -3.86 10.65 -4.22
CA LEU A 29 -4.40 11.99 -3.93
C LEU A 29 -3.30 13.03 -3.69
N ARG A 30 -2.13 12.60 -3.20
CA ARG A 30 -1.05 13.50 -2.77
C ARG A 30 -0.08 13.90 -3.88
N HIS A 31 0.05 13.09 -4.94
CA HIS A 31 1.15 13.25 -5.90
C HIS A 31 1.23 14.64 -6.53
N GLN A 32 0.10 15.27 -6.87
CA GLN A 32 0.07 16.59 -7.51
C GLN A 32 0.64 17.71 -6.63
N ASN A 33 0.54 17.56 -5.31
CA ASN A 33 0.83 18.63 -4.35
C ASN A 33 2.03 18.35 -3.44
N LYS A 34 2.74 17.22 -3.61
CA LYS A 34 3.88 16.86 -2.74
C LYS A 34 5.08 16.28 -3.47
N ASN A 35 5.05 14.99 -3.83
CA ASN A 35 6.25 14.30 -4.34
C ASN A 35 6.13 13.83 -5.80
N GLY A 36 5.06 14.19 -6.52
CA GLY A 36 4.88 13.86 -7.93
C GLY A 36 5.05 12.38 -8.23
N LEU A 37 5.97 12.07 -9.14
CA LEU A 37 6.26 10.72 -9.62
C LEU A 37 6.60 9.74 -8.48
N GLU A 38 7.27 10.18 -7.42
CA GLU A 38 7.63 9.32 -6.29
C GLU A 38 6.39 8.81 -5.54
N ASP A 39 5.37 9.65 -5.39
CA ASP A 39 4.10 9.21 -4.81
C ASP A 39 3.36 8.26 -5.76
N LEU A 40 3.38 8.48 -7.07
CA LEU A 40 2.80 7.53 -8.03
C LEU A 40 3.47 6.14 -7.96
N LYS A 41 4.80 6.09 -7.80
CA LYS A 41 5.52 4.82 -7.60
C LYS A 41 5.12 4.13 -6.30
N LYS A 42 4.92 4.88 -5.21
CA LYS A 42 4.45 4.35 -3.93
C LYS A 42 3.00 3.86 -3.98
N ALA A 43 2.14 4.59 -4.70
CA ALA A 43 0.78 4.15 -4.96
C ALA A 43 0.76 2.81 -5.67
N ARG A 44 1.53 2.68 -6.76
CA ARG A 44 1.66 1.41 -7.49
C ARG A 44 2.17 0.27 -6.60
N LYS A 45 3.25 0.48 -5.83
CA LYS A 45 3.78 -0.59 -4.93
C LYS A 45 2.72 -1.09 -3.95
N ASN A 46 1.91 -0.20 -3.37
CA ASN A 46 0.84 -0.62 -2.45
C ASN A 46 -0.32 -1.30 -3.18
N LEU A 47 -0.61 -0.88 -4.41
CA LEU A 47 -1.65 -1.52 -5.23
C LEU A 47 -1.22 -2.92 -5.66
N ASP A 48 0.05 -3.10 -6.05
CA ASP A 48 0.62 -4.40 -6.41
C ASP A 48 0.51 -5.36 -5.23
N TRP A 49 0.88 -4.93 -4.02
CA TRP A 49 0.69 -5.74 -2.80
C TRP A 49 -0.77 -6.09 -2.52
N LEU A 50 -1.71 -5.14 -2.69
CA LEU A 50 -3.13 -5.45 -2.52
C LEU A 50 -3.60 -6.50 -3.53
N ILE A 51 -3.16 -6.39 -4.79
CA ILE A 51 -3.48 -7.38 -5.83
C ILE A 51 -2.94 -8.75 -5.43
N GLU A 52 -1.67 -8.85 -5.02
CA GLU A 52 -1.06 -10.10 -4.56
C GLU A 52 -1.87 -10.75 -3.43
N GLU A 53 -2.27 -9.99 -2.40
CA GLU A 53 -3.09 -10.54 -1.31
C GLU A 53 -4.48 -10.99 -1.78
N MET A 54 -5.07 -10.33 -2.79
CA MET A 54 -6.39 -10.68 -3.34
C MET A 54 -6.33 -11.89 -4.29
N GLU A 55 -5.20 -12.11 -4.96
CA GLU A 55 -4.97 -13.29 -5.82
C GLU A 55 -4.68 -14.56 -5.01
N HIS A 56 -4.25 -14.41 -3.76
CA HIS A 56 -3.93 -15.50 -2.82
C HIS A 56 -5.02 -15.80 -1.78
N GLU A 57 -6.16 -15.12 -1.85
CA GLU A 57 -7.34 -15.35 -1.00
C GLU A 57 -8.25 -16.46 -1.56
#